data_AF-U3G7I9-F1
#
_entry.id   AF-U3G7I9-F1
#
_cell.length_a   1.000
_cell.length_b   1.000
_cell.length_c   1.000
_cell.angle_alpha   90.00
_cell.angle_beta   90.00
_cell.angle_gamma   90.00
#
_symmetry.space_group_name_H-M   'P 1'
#
loop_
_entity.id
_entity.type
_entity.pdbx_description
1 polymer ?
#
loop_
_entity_poly.entity_id
_entity_poly.type
_entity_poly.pdbx_seq_one_letter_code
_entity_poly.pdbx_strand_id
1 'polypeptide(L)'
;MSEQEDYTYPGTHVLKNKADIRDLAALQRFERGATAVRIQELRENPVRGEYDLAHLQAIHKQVFRDVYEWAGEVRKVDIAKGPAGDRTLFTFKEDIPQKAQEIQSAIKEANYLRGMDKEQFSGKMAEVYAGVNEMHPFREGNGRTTREFIGQLAKDAGYQLDYSKVDKQTWNEAAKESARGNLEPAREVFYEITTVERAVAFDKLATREALAKHPELDGAYKMLHDAHRAGQDAAYLRAEISKELHSGRLVGDGVTLDESKRVIDHAAAYRGLMVRDAERLGGQFKGEVVAVSSHHAMLQVGDMIAVRYERANLDRDLAVGDRVTIQYDKARSQVYEQGKEPARDRGGKDMQMERERVPTPR
;
A
#
# COMPACT_ATOMS: atom_id res chain seq x y z
N MET A 1 -30.51 27.39 -10.33
CA MET A 1 -29.70 26.52 -11.19
C MET A 1 -29.64 25.18 -10.51
N SER A 2 -29.91 24.09 -11.22
CA SER A 2 -29.74 22.76 -10.63
C SER A 2 -28.25 22.56 -10.30
N GLU A 3 -27.92 21.86 -9.22
CA GLU A 3 -26.52 21.54 -8.86
C GLU A 3 -25.79 20.78 -10.02
N GLN A 4 -26.54 20.22 -10.96
CA GLN A 4 -26.03 19.59 -12.16
C GLN A 4 -25.48 20.60 -13.20
N GLU A 5 -26.08 21.80 -13.28
CA GLU A 5 -25.62 22.92 -14.13
C GLU A 5 -24.31 23.55 -13.63
N ASP A 6 -23.90 23.26 -12.40
CA ASP A 6 -22.62 23.74 -11.87
C ASP A 6 -21.43 23.02 -12.50
N TYR A 7 -21.59 21.76 -12.93
CA TYR A 7 -20.50 20.95 -13.47
C TYR A 7 -20.31 21.06 -14.98
N THR A 8 -21.32 21.45 -15.75
CA THR A 8 -21.25 21.47 -17.23
C THR A 8 -21.41 22.87 -17.80
N TYR A 9 -20.92 23.11 -19.03
CA TYR A 9 -21.22 24.36 -19.72
C TYR A 9 -22.73 24.43 -20.05
N PRO A 10 -23.38 25.61 -19.92
CA PRO A 10 -24.79 25.78 -20.24
C PRO A 10 -25.14 25.26 -21.63
N GLY A 11 -26.23 24.49 -21.73
CA GLY A 11 -26.69 23.91 -22.99
C GLY A 11 -25.86 22.74 -23.51
N THR A 12 -24.90 22.22 -22.72
CA THR A 12 -24.04 21.09 -23.12
C THR A 12 -23.97 20.01 -22.02
N HIS A 13 -23.48 18.83 -22.40
CA HIS A 13 -23.09 17.78 -21.45
C HIS A 13 -21.58 17.77 -21.15
N VAL A 14 -20.85 18.81 -21.58
CA VAL A 14 -19.39 18.89 -21.43
C VAL A 14 -19.04 19.52 -20.09
N LEU A 15 -18.19 18.84 -19.32
CA LEU A 15 -17.76 19.27 -18.00
C LEU A 15 -16.90 20.55 -18.09
N LYS A 16 -17.13 21.51 -17.19
CA LYS A 16 -16.28 22.69 -17.01
C LYS A 16 -14.87 22.21 -16.68
N ASN A 17 -13.89 22.72 -17.41
CA ASN A 17 -12.50 22.29 -17.35
C ASN A 17 -11.56 23.49 -17.51
N LYS A 18 -10.33 23.36 -17.01
CA LYS A 18 -9.34 24.45 -16.95
C LYS A 18 -8.88 24.94 -18.33
N ALA A 19 -9.10 24.15 -19.38
CA ALA A 19 -8.73 24.48 -20.75
C ALA A 19 -9.87 25.12 -21.57
N ASP A 20 -11.03 25.40 -20.95
CA ASP A 20 -12.25 25.91 -21.61
C ASP A 20 -12.67 25.10 -22.87
N ILE A 21 -12.40 23.78 -22.87
CA ILE A 21 -12.75 22.91 -23.99
C ILE A 21 -14.24 22.56 -23.92
N ARG A 22 -14.99 22.88 -24.97
CA ARG A 22 -16.46 22.66 -25.05
C ARG A 22 -16.89 21.55 -26.02
N ASP A 23 -15.93 20.94 -26.72
CA ASP A 23 -16.16 19.72 -27.50
C ASP A 23 -15.85 18.48 -26.63
N LEU A 24 -16.79 17.53 -26.57
CA LEU A 24 -16.67 16.36 -25.70
C LEU A 24 -15.47 15.48 -26.10
N ALA A 25 -15.27 15.25 -27.40
CA ALA A 25 -14.20 14.38 -27.88
C ALA A 25 -12.82 15.01 -27.63
N ALA A 26 -12.70 16.34 -27.82
CA ALA A 26 -11.51 17.10 -27.49
C ALA A 26 -11.21 17.07 -25.99
N LEU A 27 -12.22 17.26 -25.13
CA LEU A 27 -12.04 17.19 -23.67
C LEU A 27 -11.54 15.80 -23.26
N GLN A 28 -12.14 14.74 -23.78
CA GLN A 28 -11.71 13.37 -23.48
C GLN A 28 -10.26 13.09 -23.92
N ARG A 29 -9.81 13.64 -25.06
CA ARG A 29 -8.41 13.51 -25.49
C ARG A 29 -7.46 14.28 -24.57
N PHE A 30 -7.80 15.52 -24.25
CA PHE A 30 -7.03 16.37 -23.34
C PHE A 30 -6.91 15.74 -21.95
N GLU A 31 -8.03 15.32 -21.36
CA GLU A 31 -8.07 14.69 -20.04
C GLU A 31 -7.22 13.42 -19.99
N ARG A 32 -7.31 12.53 -20.99
CA ARG A 32 -6.49 11.31 -21.05
C ARG A 32 -4.99 11.64 -21.05
N GLY A 33 -4.57 12.62 -21.85
CA GLY A 33 -3.17 13.05 -21.91
C GLY A 33 -2.69 13.64 -20.58
N ALA A 34 -3.44 14.58 -20.01
CA ALA A 34 -3.09 15.24 -18.76
C ALA A 34 -3.03 14.26 -17.58
N THR A 35 -4.04 13.40 -17.44
CA THR A 35 -4.13 12.42 -16.35
C THR A 35 -3.05 11.33 -16.45
N ALA A 36 -2.61 10.94 -17.65
CA ALA A 36 -1.56 9.93 -17.81
C ALA A 36 -0.22 10.37 -17.20
N VAL A 37 0.17 11.64 -17.39
CA VAL A 37 1.38 12.20 -16.78
C VAL A 37 1.26 12.20 -15.25
N ARG A 38 0.11 12.63 -14.71
CA ARG A 38 -0.09 12.70 -13.26
C ARG A 38 -0.19 11.33 -12.58
N ILE A 39 -0.74 10.34 -13.27
CA ILE A 39 -0.74 8.95 -12.78
C ILE A 39 0.70 8.41 -12.71
N GLN A 40 1.55 8.70 -13.70
CA GLN A 40 2.95 8.30 -13.65
C GLN A 40 3.68 8.97 -12.47
N GLU A 41 3.51 10.29 -12.30
CA GLU A 41 4.07 11.01 -11.15
C GLU A 41 3.58 10.43 -9.81
N LEU A 42 2.30 10.07 -9.72
CA LEU A 42 1.71 9.47 -8.53
C LEU A 42 2.30 8.09 -8.23
N ARG A 43 2.58 7.26 -9.24
CA ARG A 43 3.19 5.94 -9.03
C ARG A 43 4.65 6.02 -8.59
N GLU A 44 5.36 7.04 -9.04
CA GLU A 44 6.73 7.34 -8.62
C GLU A 44 6.77 7.93 -7.20
N ASN A 45 5.84 8.85 -6.91
CA ASN A 45 5.72 9.52 -5.62
C ASN A 45 4.27 9.41 -5.10
N PRO A 46 3.90 8.27 -4.49
CA PRO A 46 2.54 8.05 -3.99
C PRO A 46 2.12 9.11 -2.98
N VAL A 47 0.87 9.56 -3.11
CA VAL A 47 0.21 10.30 -2.05
C VAL A 47 0.12 9.37 -0.84
N ARG A 48 0.53 9.84 0.33
CA ARG A 48 0.45 9.05 1.56
C ARG A 48 -0.85 9.37 2.28
N GLY A 49 -1.49 8.35 2.85
CA GLY A 49 -2.70 8.51 3.65
C GLY A 49 -3.13 7.19 4.29
N GLU A 50 -4.22 7.24 5.06
CA GLU A 50 -4.68 6.13 5.92
C GLU A 50 -5.85 5.36 5.27
N TYR A 51 -5.88 5.34 3.94
CA TYR A 51 -6.95 4.76 3.14
C TYR A 51 -8.36 5.27 3.51
N ASP A 52 -8.44 6.55 3.90
CA ASP A 52 -9.69 7.27 4.17
C ASP A 52 -10.17 8.08 2.94
N LEU A 53 -11.30 8.77 3.12
CA LEU A 53 -11.83 9.68 2.10
C LEU A 53 -10.82 10.77 1.72
N ALA A 54 -10.08 11.32 2.69
CA ALA A 54 -9.09 12.36 2.44
C ALA A 54 -7.94 11.86 1.54
N HIS A 55 -7.48 10.63 1.76
CA HIS A 55 -6.50 9.97 0.91
C HIS A 55 -7.03 9.81 -0.52
N LEU A 56 -8.27 9.31 -0.67
CA LEU A 56 -8.90 9.13 -1.99
C LEU A 56 -9.10 10.48 -2.72
N GLN A 57 -9.49 11.53 -2.00
CA GLN A 57 -9.60 12.90 -2.51
C GLN A 57 -8.24 13.45 -2.96
N ALA A 58 -7.18 13.18 -2.20
CA ALA A 58 -5.83 13.63 -2.52
C ALA A 58 -5.27 12.92 -3.78
N ILE A 59 -5.54 11.62 -3.95
CA ILE A 59 -5.25 10.89 -5.19
C ILE A 59 -6.03 11.51 -6.36
N HIS A 60 -7.35 11.73 -6.21
CA HIS A 60 -8.15 12.33 -7.26
C HIS A 60 -7.63 13.73 -7.64
N LYS A 61 -7.30 14.55 -6.64
CA LYS A 61 -6.69 15.86 -6.86
C LYS A 61 -5.40 15.74 -7.65
N GLN A 62 -4.50 14.84 -7.28
CA GLN A 62 -3.24 14.63 -7.99
C GLN A 62 -3.47 14.25 -9.45
N VAL A 63 -4.40 13.32 -9.73
CA VAL A 63 -4.68 12.83 -11.08
C VAL A 63 -5.34 13.92 -11.95
N PHE A 64 -6.28 14.69 -11.40
CA PHE A 64 -7.14 15.60 -12.17
C PHE A 64 -6.84 17.10 -12.00
N ARG A 65 -5.79 17.48 -11.26
CA ARG A 65 -5.46 18.89 -10.93
C ARG A 65 -5.33 19.82 -12.13
N ASP A 66 -4.94 19.30 -13.29
CA ASP A 66 -4.78 20.11 -14.51
C ASP A 66 -6.04 20.17 -15.38
N VAL A 67 -7.05 19.35 -15.08
CA VAL A 67 -8.26 19.22 -15.90
C VAL A 67 -9.44 19.95 -15.26
N TYR A 68 -9.67 19.75 -13.97
CA TYR A 68 -10.88 20.20 -13.29
C TYR A 68 -10.57 21.11 -12.10
N GLU A 69 -11.35 22.18 -11.91
CA GLU A 69 -11.23 23.04 -10.72
C GLU A 69 -11.63 22.28 -9.44
N TRP A 70 -12.64 21.42 -9.55
CA TRP A 70 -13.15 20.58 -8.46
C TRP A 70 -12.30 19.32 -8.21
N ALA A 71 -11.06 19.25 -8.72
CA ALA A 71 -10.22 18.07 -8.54
C ALA A 71 -9.93 17.81 -7.05
N GLY A 72 -10.47 16.69 -6.55
CA GLY A 72 -10.38 16.27 -5.15
C GLY A 72 -11.62 16.59 -4.33
N GLU A 73 -12.62 17.24 -4.92
CA GLU A 73 -13.89 17.53 -4.25
C GLU A 73 -14.88 16.38 -4.45
N VAL A 74 -15.55 16.00 -3.35
CA VAL A 74 -16.68 15.08 -3.38
C VAL A 74 -17.83 15.71 -4.18
N ARG A 75 -18.56 14.89 -4.95
CA ARG A 75 -19.67 15.36 -5.77
C ARG A 75 -20.81 15.94 -4.93
N LYS A 76 -21.44 16.97 -5.47
CA LYS A 76 -22.60 17.64 -4.85
C LYS A 76 -23.94 17.17 -5.40
N VAL A 77 -23.95 16.13 -6.23
CA VAL A 77 -25.17 15.59 -6.87
C VAL A 77 -25.16 14.07 -6.83
N ASP A 78 -26.35 13.48 -6.84
CA ASP A 78 -26.49 12.05 -7.04
C ASP A 78 -26.26 11.67 -8.49
N ILE A 79 -25.63 10.50 -8.67
CA ILE A 79 -25.26 9.98 -9.98
C ILE A 79 -25.65 8.52 -10.10
N ALA A 80 -25.97 8.13 -11.33
CA ALA A 80 -26.23 6.76 -11.71
C ALA A 80 -25.53 6.46 -13.04
N LYS A 81 -25.22 5.19 -13.29
CA LYS A 81 -24.54 4.73 -14.50
C LYS A 81 -25.33 3.60 -15.16
N GLY A 82 -25.41 3.64 -16.49
CA GLY A 82 -26.11 2.64 -17.29
C GLY A 82 -27.19 3.23 -18.21
N PRO A 83 -27.72 2.43 -19.14
CA PRO A 83 -28.80 2.85 -20.04
C PRO A 83 -30.09 3.11 -19.27
N ALA A 84 -31.01 3.88 -19.86
CA ALA A 84 -32.34 4.08 -19.30
C ALA A 84 -33.07 2.71 -19.18
N GLY A 85 -33.34 2.26 -17.96
CA GLY A 85 -33.93 0.96 -17.65
C GLY A 85 -33.02 -0.02 -16.91
N ASP A 86 -31.70 0.20 -16.90
CA ASP A 86 -30.71 -0.61 -16.15
C ASP A 86 -29.64 0.32 -15.55
N ARG A 87 -30.09 1.31 -14.78
CA ARG A 87 -29.20 2.25 -14.10
C ARG A 87 -28.82 1.71 -12.73
N THR A 88 -27.53 1.61 -12.48
CA THR A 88 -26.98 1.41 -11.13
C THR A 88 -26.89 2.80 -10.47
N LEU A 89 -27.66 3.00 -9.41
CA LEU A 89 -27.54 4.17 -8.54
C LEU A 89 -26.33 3.96 -7.61
N PHE A 90 -25.50 4.99 -7.46
CA PHE A 90 -24.39 4.99 -6.49
C PHE A 90 -24.87 5.51 -5.14
N THR A 91 -24.02 5.42 -4.10
CA THR A 91 -24.32 5.95 -2.76
C THR A 91 -24.87 7.38 -2.82
N PHE A 92 -25.82 7.79 -1.98
CA PHE A 92 -26.28 9.18 -1.99
C PHE A 92 -25.16 10.14 -1.58
N LYS A 93 -25.14 11.36 -2.11
CA LYS A 93 -24.04 12.31 -1.86
C LYS A 93 -23.82 12.58 -0.36
N GLU A 94 -24.89 12.57 0.44
CA GLU A 94 -24.87 12.78 1.89
C GLU A 94 -24.22 11.61 2.65
N ASP A 95 -24.30 10.40 2.10
CA ASP A 95 -23.83 9.16 2.75
C ASP A 95 -22.38 8.80 2.41
N ILE A 96 -21.74 9.53 1.48
CA ILE A 96 -20.35 9.30 1.06
C ILE A 96 -19.37 9.28 2.25
N PRO A 97 -19.41 10.24 3.20
CA PRO A 97 -18.48 10.22 4.34
C PRO A 97 -18.63 8.96 5.20
N GLN A 98 -19.87 8.51 5.45
CA GLN A 98 -20.13 7.30 6.22
C GLN A 98 -19.61 6.06 5.48
N LYS A 99 -19.95 5.90 4.18
CA LYS A 99 -19.48 4.78 3.37
C LYS A 99 -17.95 4.71 3.30
N ALA A 100 -17.28 5.86 3.20
CA ALA A 100 -15.83 5.92 3.21
C ALA A 100 -15.23 5.44 4.54
N GLN A 101 -15.86 5.79 5.67
CA GLN A 101 -15.45 5.33 6.99
C GLN A 101 -15.63 3.81 7.14
N GLU A 102 -16.73 3.25 6.65
CA GLU A 102 -16.97 1.79 6.63
C GLU A 102 -15.88 1.06 5.84
N ILE A 103 -15.55 1.56 4.64
CA ILE A 103 -14.46 1.00 3.81
C ILE A 103 -13.12 1.08 4.54
N GLN A 104 -12.79 2.23 5.15
CA GLN A 104 -11.54 2.41 5.88
C GLN A 104 -11.45 1.41 7.07
N SER A 105 -12.52 1.27 7.84
CA SER A 105 -12.57 0.32 8.96
C SER A 105 -12.35 -1.11 8.46
N ALA A 106 -13.01 -1.52 7.37
CA ALA A 106 -12.82 -2.85 6.78
C ALA A 106 -11.38 -3.09 6.30
N ILE A 107 -10.71 -2.08 5.75
CA ILE A 107 -9.29 -2.16 5.38
C ILE A 107 -8.41 -2.31 6.63
N LYS A 108 -8.65 -1.53 7.68
CA LYS A 108 -7.88 -1.57 8.94
C LYS A 108 -8.05 -2.87 9.70
N GLU A 109 -9.28 -3.36 9.84
CA GLU A 109 -9.61 -4.65 10.46
C GLU A 109 -8.93 -5.81 9.72
N ALA A 110 -8.78 -5.69 8.40
CA ALA A 110 -8.05 -6.65 7.57
C ALA A 110 -6.53 -6.42 7.54
N ASN A 111 -5.97 -5.62 8.47
CA ASN A 111 -4.55 -5.27 8.53
C ASN A 111 -3.99 -4.75 7.20
N TYR A 112 -4.77 -3.90 6.50
CA TYR A 112 -4.43 -3.39 5.17
C TYR A 112 -4.17 -4.51 4.13
N LEU A 113 -4.87 -5.65 4.27
CA LEU A 113 -4.77 -6.84 3.44
C LEU A 113 -3.39 -7.53 3.50
N ARG A 114 -2.55 -7.16 4.48
CA ARG A 114 -1.22 -7.73 4.67
C ARG A 114 -1.28 -9.11 5.30
N GLY A 115 -0.39 -9.99 4.88
CA GLY A 115 -0.25 -11.34 5.42
C GLY A 115 -1.32 -12.34 4.95
N MET A 116 -2.19 -11.93 4.04
CA MET A 116 -3.12 -12.83 3.36
C MET A 116 -2.37 -13.70 2.35
N ASP A 117 -2.93 -14.86 1.98
CA ASP A 117 -2.52 -15.54 0.75
C ASP A 117 -3.20 -14.88 -0.48
N LYS A 118 -2.85 -15.32 -1.68
CA LYS A 118 -3.36 -14.72 -2.93
C LYS A 118 -4.88 -14.85 -3.06
N GLU A 119 -5.47 -15.94 -2.58
CA GLU A 119 -6.92 -16.17 -2.66
C GLU A 119 -7.67 -15.26 -1.69
N GLN A 120 -7.22 -15.22 -0.44
CA GLN A 120 -7.74 -14.33 0.61
C GLN A 120 -7.59 -12.86 0.21
N PHE A 121 -6.43 -12.46 -0.30
CA PHE A 121 -6.17 -11.11 -0.79
C PHE A 121 -7.14 -10.73 -1.90
N SER A 122 -7.33 -11.61 -2.89
CA SER A 122 -8.22 -11.35 -4.03
C SER A 122 -9.67 -11.21 -3.61
N GLY A 123 -10.11 -12.06 -2.66
CA GLY A 123 -11.40 -11.95 -1.99
C GLY A 123 -11.59 -10.59 -1.32
N LYS A 124 -10.65 -10.21 -0.43
CA LYS A 124 -10.77 -8.97 0.33
C LYS A 124 -10.62 -7.72 -0.54
N MET A 125 -9.74 -7.77 -1.55
CA MET A 125 -9.59 -6.69 -2.52
C MET A 125 -10.86 -6.47 -3.35
N ALA A 126 -11.57 -7.55 -3.72
CA ALA A 126 -12.86 -7.44 -4.40
C ALA A 126 -13.91 -6.74 -3.53
N GLU A 127 -13.99 -7.04 -2.24
CA GLU A 127 -14.87 -6.35 -1.29
C GLU A 127 -14.55 -4.85 -1.18
N VAL A 128 -13.27 -4.51 -0.98
CA VAL A 128 -12.82 -3.12 -0.88
C VAL A 128 -13.12 -2.36 -2.18
N TYR A 129 -12.78 -2.97 -3.32
CA TYR A 129 -13.08 -2.41 -4.64
C TYR A 129 -14.57 -2.17 -4.83
N ALA A 130 -15.41 -3.15 -4.49
CA ALA A 130 -16.86 -3.04 -4.62
C ALA A 130 -17.40 -1.88 -3.78
N GLY A 131 -16.95 -1.73 -2.54
CA GLY A 131 -17.33 -0.61 -1.68
C GLY A 131 -16.95 0.75 -2.27
N VAL A 132 -15.71 0.91 -2.75
CA VAL A 132 -15.26 2.17 -3.38
C VAL A 132 -16.01 2.42 -4.70
N ASN A 133 -16.26 1.38 -5.48
CA ASN A 133 -17.00 1.45 -6.74
C ASN A 133 -18.50 1.71 -6.53
N GLU A 134 -19.08 1.32 -5.40
CA GLU A 134 -20.46 1.68 -5.04
C GLU A 134 -20.53 3.15 -4.57
N MET A 135 -19.55 3.58 -3.77
CA MET A 135 -19.46 4.94 -3.23
C MET A 135 -19.40 6.01 -4.32
N HIS A 136 -18.59 5.79 -5.36
CA HIS A 136 -18.42 6.70 -6.52
C HIS A 136 -18.38 8.19 -6.11
N PRO A 137 -17.41 8.60 -5.28
CA PRO A 137 -17.46 9.86 -4.55
C PRO A 137 -17.25 11.12 -5.41
N PHE A 138 -16.74 11.00 -6.63
CA PHE A 138 -16.39 12.15 -7.48
C PHE A 138 -17.38 12.32 -8.63
N ARG A 139 -17.41 13.53 -9.21
CA ARG A 139 -18.28 13.81 -10.38
C ARG A 139 -17.85 13.05 -11.62
N GLU A 140 -16.56 12.93 -11.86
CA GLU A 140 -15.93 12.14 -12.94
C GLU A 140 -14.54 11.71 -12.44
N GLY A 141 -13.96 10.67 -13.02
CA GLY A 141 -12.62 10.21 -12.65
C GLY A 141 -12.56 9.12 -11.59
N ASN A 142 -13.72 8.63 -11.12
CA ASN A 142 -13.83 7.57 -10.12
C ASN A 142 -12.98 6.34 -10.49
N GLY A 143 -13.18 5.76 -11.67
CA GLY A 143 -12.46 4.53 -12.05
C GLY A 143 -10.93 4.66 -12.08
N ARG A 144 -10.37 5.81 -12.51
CA ARG A 144 -8.92 6.05 -12.49
C ARG A 144 -8.41 6.22 -11.06
N THR A 145 -9.14 6.99 -10.26
CA THR A 145 -8.78 7.22 -8.84
C THR A 145 -8.83 5.92 -8.05
N THR A 146 -9.90 5.11 -8.22
CA THR A 146 -10.06 3.82 -7.57
C THR A 146 -8.92 2.87 -7.93
N ARG A 147 -8.50 2.81 -9.22
CA ARG A 147 -7.37 1.97 -9.65
C ARG A 147 -6.06 2.34 -8.96
N GLU A 148 -5.75 3.63 -8.84
CA GLU A 148 -4.53 4.04 -8.13
C GLU A 148 -4.64 3.81 -6.61
N PHE A 149 -5.81 4.02 -6.01
CA PHE A 149 -6.05 3.75 -4.59
C PHE A 149 -5.89 2.27 -4.23
N ILE A 150 -6.54 1.36 -4.97
CA ILE A 150 -6.41 -0.08 -4.73
C ILE A 150 -5.06 -0.63 -5.18
N GLY A 151 -4.44 -0.04 -6.21
CA GLY A 151 -3.10 -0.40 -6.65
C GLY A 151 -2.05 -0.08 -5.59
N GLN A 152 -2.18 1.07 -4.92
CA GLN A 152 -1.34 1.42 -3.79
C GLN A 152 -1.58 0.47 -2.60
N LEU A 153 -2.83 0.16 -2.28
CA LEU A 153 -3.17 -0.83 -1.24
C LEU A 153 -2.57 -2.21 -1.52
N ALA A 154 -2.64 -2.68 -2.77
CA ALA A 154 -2.04 -3.93 -3.19
C ALA A 154 -0.52 -3.92 -2.97
N LYS A 155 0.15 -2.83 -3.39
CA LYS A 155 1.59 -2.67 -3.25
C LYS A 155 2.04 -2.67 -1.80
N ASP A 156 1.33 -1.93 -0.94
CA ASP A 156 1.58 -1.90 0.51
C ASP A 156 1.33 -3.29 1.16
N ALA A 157 0.48 -4.11 0.55
CA ALA A 157 0.24 -5.50 0.95
C ALA A 157 1.26 -6.51 0.38
N GLY A 158 2.21 -6.09 -0.45
CA GLY A 158 3.22 -6.94 -1.09
C GLY A 158 2.76 -7.60 -2.40
N TYR A 159 1.75 -7.03 -3.05
CA TYR A 159 1.17 -7.49 -4.31
C TYR A 159 1.23 -6.42 -5.39
N GLN A 160 1.20 -6.86 -6.65
CA GLN A 160 1.07 -5.99 -7.80
C GLN A 160 -0.16 -6.39 -8.62
N LEU A 161 -0.96 -5.40 -9.05
CA LEU A 161 -2.12 -5.62 -9.92
C LEU A 161 -1.72 -5.37 -11.38
N ASP A 162 -1.71 -6.43 -12.19
CA ASP A 162 -1.42 -6.37 -13.62
C ASP A 162 -2.71 -6.36 -14.45
N TYR A 163 -3.24 -5.17 -14.69
CA TYR A 163 -4.45 -4.97 -15.49
C TYR A 163 -4.32 -5.41 -16.95
N SER A 164 -3.14 -5.76 -17.45
CA SER A 164 -2.97 -6.26 -18.82
C SER A 164 -3.47 -7.71 -18.98
N LYS A 165 -3.61 -8.45 -17.89
CA LYS A 165 -4.10 -9.84 -17.87
C LYS A 165 -5.61 -9.98 -18.02
N VAL A 166 -6.35 -8.86 -17.96
CA VAL A 166 -7.81 -8.85 -18.11
C VAL A 166 -8.20 -7.83 -19.17
N ASP A 167 -9.11 -8.21 -20.06
CA ASP A 167 -9.63 -7.28 -21.04
C ASP A 167 -10.65 -6.30 -20.43
N LYS A 168 -10.94 -5.23 -21.17
CA LYS A 168 -11.84 -4.17 -20.73
C LYS A 168 -13.28 -4.64 -20.50
N GLN A 169 -13.77 -5.60 -21.30
CA GLN A 169 -15.13 -6.09 -21.19
C GLN A 169 -15.29 -6.91 -19.90
N THR A 170 -14.38 -7.84 -19.66
CA THR A 170 -14.35 -8.66 -18.43
C THR A 170 -14.25 -7.77 -17.18
N TRP A 171 -13.37 -6.76 -17.17
CA TRP A 171 -13.29 -5.80 -16.07
C TRP A 171 -14.61 -5.04 -15.84
N ASN A 172 -15.25 -4.57 -16.91
CA ASN A 172 -16.48 -3.79 -16.80
C ASN A 172 -17.65 -4.64 -16.31
N GLU A 173 -17.73 -5.90 -16.73
CA GLU A 173 -18.78 -6.82 -16.26
C GLU A 173 -18.59 -7.12 -14.77
N ALA A 174 -17.36 -7.43 -14.35
CA ALA A 174 -17.06 -7.62 -12.93
C ALA A 174 -17.39 -6.39 -12.07
N ALA A 175 -17.08 -5.19 -12.56
CA ALA A 175 -17.43 -3.93 -11.89
C ALA A 175 -18.93 -3.67 -11.81
N LYS A 176 -19.70 -4.16 -12.79
CA LYS A 176 -21.17 -4.04 -12.82
C LYS A 176 -21.81 -5.01 -11.83
N GLU A 177 -21.36 -6.27 -11.83
CA GLU A 177 -21.85 -7.31 -10.93
C GLU A 177 -21.50 -7.02 -9.48
N SER A 178 -20.31 -6.47 -9.20
CA SER A 178 -19.93 -6.09 -7.85
C SER A 178 -20.84 -5.00 -7.28
N ALA A 179 -21.28 -4.04 -8.11
CA ALA A 179 -22.22 -3.00 -7.71
C ALA A 179 -23.65 -3.54 -7.47
N ARG A 180 -23.95 -4.76 -7.92
CA ARG A 180 -25.21 -5.49 -7.66
C ARG A 180 -25.09 -6.47 -6.49
N GLY A 181 -23.95 -6.48 -5.80
CA GLY A 181 -23.67 -7.35 -4.65
C GLY A 181 -23.08 -8.72 -5.01
N ASN A 182 -22.88 -9.03 -6.29
CA ASN A 182 -22.20 -10.26 -6.70
C ASN A 182 -20.69 -10.02 -6.85
N LEU A 183 -19.91 -10.45 -5.85
CA LEU A 183 -18.47 -10.21 -5.82
C LEU A 183 -17.66 -11.25 -6.59
N GLU A 184 -18.20 -12.42 -6.90
CA GLU A 184 -17.42 -13.53 -7.48
C GLU A 184 -16.66 -13.15 -8.76
N PRO A 185 -17.26 -12.46 -9.76
CA PRO A 185 -16.51 -12.03 -10.95
C PRO A 185 -15.35 -11.08 -10.62
N ALA A 186 -15.52 -10.20 -9.64
CA ALA A 186 -14.45 -9.30 -9.21
C ALA A 186 -13.33 -10.08 -8.50
N ARG A 187 -13.66 -11.09 -7.69
CA ARG A 187 -12.68 -11.97 -7.02
C ARG A 187 -11.82 -12.71 -8.03
N GLU A 188 -12.44 -13.30 -9.06
CA GLU A 188 -11.73 -13.99 -10.15
C GLU A 188 -10.78 -13.03 -10.89
N VAL A 189 -11.28 -11.84 -11.24
CA VAL A 189 -10.45 -10.81 -11.88
C VAL A 189 -9.26 -10.42 -10.99
N PHE A 190 -9.49 -10.15 -9.70
CA PHE A 190 -8.40 -9.82 -8.79
C PHE A 190 -7.42 -10.97 -8.63
N TYR A 191 -7.88 -12.22 -8.61
CA TYR A 191 -7.00 -13.39 -8.57
C TYR A 191 -6.11 -13.46 -9.82
N GLU A 192 -6.66 -13.24 -11.01
CA GLU A 192 -5.90 -13.31 -12.26
C GLU A 192 -4.85 -12.19 -12.35
N ILE A 193 -5.24 -10.95 -12.05
CA ILE A 193 -4.34 -9.79 -12.18
C ILE A 193 -3.30 -9.71 -11.06
N THR A 194 -3.53 -10.37 -9.91
CA THR A 194 -2.64 -10.28 -8.76
C THR A 194 -1.35 -11.08 -8.96
N THR A 195 -0.24 -10.39 -8.78
CA THR A 195 1.13 -10.94 -8.80
C THR A 195 1.76 -10.77 -7.42
N VAL A 196 2.39 -11.82 -6.90
CA VAL A 196 3.08 -11.78 -5.61
C VAL A 196 4.53 -11.33 -5.82
N GLU A 197 4.88 -10.11 -5.41
CA GLU A 197 6.18 -9.50 -5.76
C GLU A 197 7.36 -10.32 -5.26
N ARG A 198 7.30 -10.80 -4.02
CA ARG A 198 8.34 -11.66 -3.42
C ARG A 198 8.55 -12.97 -4.17
N ALA A 199 7.50 -13.55 -4.75
CA ALA A 199 7.60 -14.79 -5.53
C ALA A 199 8.33 -14.53 -6.86
N VAL A 200 7.98 -13.42 -7.52
CA VAL A 200 8.68 -12.98 -8.74
C VAL A 200 10.15 -12.69 -8.45
N ALA A 201 10.44 -12.03 -7.33
CA ALA A 201 11.82 -11.78 -6.89
C ALA A 201 12.58 -13.08 -6.64
N PHE A 202 11.96 -14.04 -5.94
CA PHE A 202 12.56 -15.35 -5.67
C PHE A 202 12.93 -16.11 -6.95
N ASP A 203 12.08 -16.08 -7.97
CA ASP A 203 12.29 -16.78 -9.24
C ASP A 203 13.34 -16.11 -10.12
N LYS A 204 13.29 -14.77 -10.23
CA LYS A 204 14.00 -14.03 -11.29
C LYS A 204 15.27 -13.33 -10.83
N LEU A 205 15.40 -12.99 -9.55
CA LEU A 205 16.55 -12.25 -9.04
C LEU A 205 17.59 -13.18 -8.43
N ALA A 206 18.83 -12.69 -8.38
CA ALA A 206 19.87 -13.35 -7.59
C ALA A 206 19.48 -13.33 -6.10
N THR A 207 19.77 -14.40 -5.36
CA THR A 207 19.42 -14.55 -3.93
C THR A 207 19.72 -13.32 -3.10
N ARG A 208 20.91 -12.73 -3.30
CA ARG A 208 21.35 -11.55 -2.57
C ARG A 208 20.45 -10.33 -2.82
N GLU A 209 20.07 -10.10 -4.08
CA GLU A 209 19.18 -9.00 -4.46
C GLU A 209 17.74 -9.27 -4.00
N ALA A 210 17.25 -10.51 -4.15
CA ALA A 210 15.93 -10.91 -3.68
C ALA A 210 15.79 -10.69 -2.17
N LEU A 211 16.77 -11.13 -1.36
CA LEU A 211 16.80 -10.92 0.09
C LEU A 211 17.00 -9.47 0.48
N ALA A 212 17.66 -8.65 -0.34
CA ALA A 212 17.75 -7.22 -0.08
C ALA A 212 16.39 -6.53 -0.23
N LYS A 213 15.62 -6.90 -1.26
CA LYS A 213 14.29 -6.35 -1.53
C LYS A 213 13.22 -6.92 -0.59
N HIS A 214 13.24 -8.23 -0.40
CA HIS A 214 12.27 -9.03 0.37
C HIS A 214 12.99 -9.91 1.42
N PRO A 215 13.43 -9.32 2.55
CA PRO A 215 14.14 -10.05 3.61
C PRO A 215 13.35 -11.20 4.23
N GLU A 216 12.02 -11.18 4.12
CA GLU A 216 11.11 -12.24 4.55
C GLU A 216 11.30 -13.56 3.78
N LEU A 217 12.08 -13.56 2.69
CA LEU A 217 12.47 -14.77 1.95
C LEU A 217 13.64 -15.54 2.61
N ASP A 218 14.17 -15.07 3.74
CA ASP A 218 15.32 -15.72 4.40
C ASP A 218 15.07 -17.18 4.77
N GLY A 219 13.86 -17.53 5.24
CA GLY A 219 13.42 -18.91 5.46
C GLY A 219 13.49 -19.76 4.20
N ALA A 220 12.92 -19.28 3.10
CA ALA A 220 12.88 -19.99 1.83
C ALA A 220 14.30 -20.27 1.30
N TYR A 221 15.18 -19.29 1.35
CA TYR A 221 16.57 -19.46 0.93
C TYR A 221 17.40 -20.33 1.90
N LYS A 222 17.08 -20.31 3.19
CA LYS A 222 17.70 -21.19 4.19
C LYS A 222 17.36 -22.66 3.92
N MET A 223 16.10 -22.98 3.67
CA MET A 223 15.68 -24.33 3.26
C MET A 223 16.45 -24.81 2.01
N LEU A 224 16.56 -23.97 0.99
CA LEU A 224 17.30 -24.32 -0.24
C LEU A 224 18.78 -24.58 0.03
N HIS A 225 19.41 -23.73 0.84
CA HIS A 225 20.81 -23.88 1.20
C HIS A 225 21.05 -25.19 1.97
N ASP A 226 20.20 -25.51 2.94
CA ASP A 226 20.35 -26.70 3.75
C ASP A 226 20.06 -27.97 2.95
N ALA A 227 19.05 -27.95 2.07
CA ALA A 227 18.77 -29.05 1.14
C ALA A 227 19.94 -29.35 0.20
N HIS A 228 20.56 -28.29 -0.35
CA HIS A 228 21.76 -28.43 -1.17
C HIS A 228 22.91 -29.06 -0.39
N ARG A 229 23.13 -28.65 0.87
CA ARG A 229 24.17 -29.24 1.73
C ARG A 229 23.90 -30.69 2.11
N ALA A 230 22.62 -31.06 2.23
CA ALA A 230 22.20 -32.42 2.51
C ALA A 230 22.21 -33.33 1.25
N GLY A 231 22.57 -32.79 0.08
CA GLY A 231 22.56 -33.54 -1.19
C GLY A 231 21.15 -33.88 -1.69
N GLN A 232 20.14 -33.15 -1.23
CA GLN A 232 18.75 -33.30 -1.69
C GLN A 232 18.55 -32.62 -3.05
N ASP A 233 17.44 -32.94 -3.72
CA ASP A 233 17.06 -32.29 -4.98
C ASP A 233 16.61 -30.84 -4.75
N ALA A 234 17.59 -29.93 -4.76
CA ALA A 234 17.36 -28.50 -4.58
C ALA A 234 16.51 -27.89 -5.72
N ALA A 235 16.50 -28.48 -6.91
CA ALA A 235 15.69 -27.98 -8.03
C ALA A 235 14.21 -28.29 -7.80
N TYR A 236 13.89 -29.51 -7.38
CA TYR A 236 12.54 -29.89 -6.97
C TYR A 236 12.05 -29.02 -5.81
N LEU A 237 12.85 -28.88 -4.75
CA LEU A 237 12.47 -28.05 -3.60
C LEU A 237 12.24 -26.58 -3.99
N ARG A 238 13.07 -26.03 -4.90
CA ARG A 238 12.89 -24.67 -5.42
C ARG A 238 11.57 -24.49 -6.15
N ALA A 239 11.12 -25.49 -6.91
CA ALA A 239 9.83 -25.46 -7.59
C ALA A 239 8.66 -25.47 -6.60
N GLU A 240 8.73 -26.29 -5.56
CA GLU A 240 7.70 -26.33 -4.50
C GLU A 240 7.64 -25.01 -3.71
N ILE A 241 8.80 -24.45 -3.32
CA ILE A 241 8.87 -23.15 -2.66
C ILE A 241 8.29 -22.05 -3.56
N SER A 242 8.64 -22.04 -4.85
CA SER A 242 8.12 -21.06 -5.80
C SER A 242 6.59 -21.12 -5.89
N LYS A 243 6.02 -22.32 -5.99
CA LYS A 243 4.57 -22.52 -6.02
C LYS A 243 3.86 -21.95 -4.79
N GLU A 244 4.39 -22.21 -3.60
CA GLU A 244 3.85 -21.68 -2.34
C GLU A 244 3.99 -20.15 -2.24
N LEU A 245 5.12 -19.59 -2.68
CA LEU A 245 5.29 -18.14 -2.73
C LEU A 245 4.31 -17.48 -3.70
N HIS A 246 4.05 -18.08 -4.88
CA HIS A 246 3.07 -17.58 -5.85
C HIS A 246 1.62 -17.69 -5.37
N SER A 247 1.33 -18.64 -4.47
CA SER A 247 0.04 -18.67 -3.76
C SER A 247 -0.04 -17.61 -2.66
N GLY A 248 1.02 -16.84 -2.40
CA GLY A 248 1.09 -15.82 -1.36
C GLY A 248 1.54 -16.36 0.00
N ARG A 249 1.91 -17.62 0.14
CA ARG A 249 2.39 -18.16 1.42
C ARG A 249 3.89 -17.96 1.57
N LEU A 250 4.34 -17.51 2.74
CA LEU A 250 5.76 -17.56 3.09
C LEU A 250 6.12 -18.97 3.54
N VAL A 251 7.30 -19.43 3.15
CA VAL A 251 7.79 -20.77 3.47
C VAL A 251 9.20 -20.70 4.02
N GLY A 252 9.47 -21.65 4.91
CA GLY A 252 10.79 -21.88 5.49
C GLY A 252 10.94 -21.45 6.94
N ASP A 253 11.76 -22.23 7.62
CA ASP A 253 12.09 -22.15 9.03
C ASP A 253 13.61 -22.37 9.22
N GLY A 254 14.04 -22.60 10.45
CA GLY A 254 15.44 -22.95 10.75
C GLY A 254 16.46 -21.82 10.54
N VAL A 255 16.01 -20.60 10.19
CA VAL A 255 16.86 -19.41 10.15
C VAL A 255 17.33 -19.10 11.57
N THR A 256 18.63 -18.95 11.77
CA THR A 256 19.20 -18.50 13.05
C THR A 256 19.08 -16.98 13.22
N LEU A 257 19.16 -16.48 14.45
CA LEU A 257 19.22 -15.03 14.72
C LEU A 257 20.32 -14.35 13.90
N ASP A 258 21.52 -14.90 13.86
CA ASP A 258 22.65 -14.32 13.11
C ASP A 258 22.44 -14.32 11.60
N GLU A 259 21.81 -15.37 11.04
CA GLU A 259 21.46 -15.40 9.60
C GLU A 259 20.44 -14.31 9.27
N SER A 260 19.36 -14.21 10.03
CA SER A 260 18.33 -13.16 9.86
C SER A 260 18.93 -11.76 10.05
N LYS A 261 19.83 -11.59 11.02
CA LYS A 261 20.53 -10.33 11.28
C LYS A 261 21.32 -9.85 10.07
N ARG A 262 22.08 -10.76 9.45
CA ARG A 262 22.86 -10.48 8.22
C ARG A 262 21.96 -10.11 7.04
N VAL A 263 20.80 -10.76 6.90
CA VAL A 263 19.82 -10.43 5.85
C VAL A 263 19.31 -8.99 6.04
N ILE A 264 18.94 -8.60 7.28
CA ILE A 264 18.51 -7.23 7.57
C ILE A 264 19.63 -6.21 7.33
N ASP A 265 20.86 -6.49 7.74
CA ASP A 265 22.00 -5.61 7.46
C ASP A 265 22.19 -5.39 5.95
N HIS A 266 22.00 -6.46 5.18
CA HIS A 266 22.09 -6.36 3.73
C HIS A 266 20.95 -5.53 3.12
N ALA A 267 19.72 -5.74 3.60
CA ALA A 267 18.55 -4.96 3.20
C ALA A 267 18.68 -3.48 3.54
N ALA A 268 19.34 -3.15 4.65
CA ALA A 268 19.65 -1.77 5.04
C ALA A 268 20.67 -1.13 4.10
N ALA A 269 21.78 -1.83 3.80
CA ALA A 269 22.80 -1.36 2.88
C ALA A 269 22.24 -1.09 1.48
N TYR A 270 21.35 -1.97 0.99
CA TYR A 270 20.64 -1.78 -0.27
C TYR A 270 19.78 -0.50 -0.29
N ARG A 271 19.22 -0.10 0.86
CA ARG A 271 18.43 1.12 1.04
C ARG A 271 19.26 2.35 1.42
N GLY A 272 20.59 2.22 1.54
CA GLY A 272 21.46 3.32 1.98
C GLY A 272 21.29 3.70 3.46
N LEU A 273 20.81 2.78 4.30
CA LEU A 273 20.52 3.02 5.73
C LEU A 273 21.65 2.50 6.62
N MET A 274 21.97 3.27 7.67
CA MET A 274 22.84 2.87 8.76
C MET A 274 22.04 2.20 9.87
N VAL A 275 22.31 0.92 10.11
CA VAL A 275 21.61 0.15 11.16
C VAL A 275 22.25 0.39 12.53
N ARG A 276 21.41 0.48 13.56
CA ARG A 276 21.77 0.45 14.98
C ARG A 276 20.88 -0.57 15.70
N ASP A 277 21.45 -1.30 16.66
CA ASP A 277 20.70 -2.27 17.46
C ASP A 277 19.92 -1.55 18.58
N ALA A 278 18.63 -1.85 18.71
CA ALA A 278 17.77 -1.26 19.74
C ALA A 278 18.32 -1.50 21.15
N GLU A 279 18.90 -2.67 21.42
CA GLU A 279 19.51 -3.02 22.71
C GLU A 279 20.64 -2.06 23.12
N ARG A 280 21.42 -1.57 22.16
CA ARG A 280 22.53 -0.65 22.42
C ARG A 280 22.07 0.78 22.65
N LEU A 281 20.99 1.18 21.98
CA LEU A 281 20.48 2.54 22.07
C LEU A 281 19.53 2.74 23.26
N GLY A 282 18.69 1.75 23.54
CA GLY A 282 17.57 1.88 24.46
C GLY A 282 16.58 2.98 24.05
N GLY A 283 15.61 3.28 24.94
CA GLY A 283 14.72 4.43 24.75
C GLY A 283 13.58 4.19 23.74
N GLN A 284 13.10 5.27 23.14
CA GLN A 284 11.88 5.31 22.33
C GLN A 284 12.19 5.81 20.92
N PHE A 285 11.80 5.05 19.91
CA PHE A 285 12.03 5.42 18.52
C PHE A 285 10.73 5.44 17.72
N LYS A 286 10.58 6.46 16.89
CA LYS A 286 9.43 6.67 16.04
C LYS A 286 9.86 6.63 14.59
N GLY A 287 9.15 5.85 13.78
CA GLY A 287 9.57 5.62 12.40
C GLY A 287 8.61 4.77 11.59
N GLU A 288 9.10 4.35 10.43
CA GLU A 288 8.40 3.46 9.50
C GLU A 288 9.16 2.13 9.41
N VAL A 289 8.45 1.00 9.48
CA VAL A 289 9.06 -0.31 9.30
C VAL A 289 9.35 -0.52 7.82
N VAL A 290 10.62 -0.60 7.46
CA VAL A 290 11.07 -0.65 6.06
C VAL A 290 11.53 -2.02 5.60
N ALA A 291 11.72 -2.95 6.54
CA ALA A 291 12.06 -4.34 6.23
C ALA A 291 11.77 -5.26 7.42
N VAL A 292 11.35 -6.50 7.13
CA VAL A 292 11.10 -7.55 8.11
C VAL A 292 11.65 -8.87 7.56
N SER A 293 12.33 -9.63 8.41
CA SER A 293 12.89 -10.96 8.13
C SER A 293 12.35 -11.98 9.14
N SER A 294 12.84 -13.21 9.14
CA SER A 294 12.38 -14.25 10.08
C SER A 294 12.44 -13.77 11.54
N HIS A 295 13.56 -13.20 11.98
CA HIS A 295 13.74 -12.81 13.39
C HIS A 295 13.83 -11.30 13.64
N HIS A 296 14.00 -10.47 12.60
CA HIS A 296 14.32 -9.06 12.80
C HIS A 296 13.39 -8.14 12.01
N ALA A 297 13.07 -7.00 12.60
CA ALA A 297 12.40 -5.87 11.95
C ALA A 297 13.32 -4.64 11.94
N MET A 298 13.22 -3.84 10.89
CA MET A 298 14.01 -2.63 10.71
C MET A 298 13.10 -1.40 10.65
N LEU A 299 13.22 -0.55 11.66
CA LEU A 299 12.49 0.72 11.78
C LEU A 299 13.37 1.87 11.28
N GLN A 300 13.00 2.52 10.17
CA GLN A 300 13.70 3.71 9.70
C GLN A 300 13.33 4.91 10.59
N VAL A 301 14.34 5.54 11.19
CA VAL A 301 14.23 6.70 12.09
C VAL A 301 15.00 7.86 11.46
N GLY A 302 14.29 8.71 10.71
CA GLY A 302 14.90 9.78 9.90
C GLY A 302 15.50 9.28 8.58
N ASP A 303 16.33 10.11 7.95
CA ASP A 303 16.71 9.90 6.54
C ASP A 303 17.71 8.76 6.34
N MET A 304 18.72 8.63 7.21
CA MET A 304 19.84 7.71 7.02
C MET A 304 19.97 6.64 8.11
N ILE A 305 19.13 6.64 9.14
CA ILE A 305 19.27 5.77 10.30
C ILE A 305 18.11 4.79 10.35
N ALA A 306 18.41 3.53 10.64
CA ALA A 306 17.42 2.53 10.99
C ALA A 306 17.78 1.83 12.28
N VAL A 307 16.77 1.52 13.09
CA VAL A 307 16.90 0.76 14.34
C VAL A 307 16.40 -0.66 14.07
N ARG A 308 17.25 -1.64 14.36
CA ARG A 308 16.91 -3.06 14.27
C ARG A 308 16.37 -3.56 15.61
N TYR A 309 15.26 -4.27 15.52
CA TYR A 309 14.62 -4.97 16.64
C TYR A 309 14.59 -6.47 16.36
N GLU A 310 14.80 -7.26 17.40
CA GLU A 310 14.41 -8.67 17.39
C GLU A 310 12.89 -8.76 17.56
N ARG A 311 12.22 -9.46 16.64
CA ARG A 311 10.76 -9.57 16.59
C ARG A 311 10.20 -10.27 17.82
N ALA A 312 10.90 -11.28 18.34
CA ALA A 312 10.50 -12.01 19.54
C ALA A 312 10.40 -11.11 20.79
N ASN A 313 11.10 -9.97 20.79
CA ASN A 313 11.10 -9.03 21.90
C ASN A 313 10.03 -7.93 21.75
N LEU A 314 9.19 -7.99 20.71
CA LEU A 314 8.09 -7.04 20.49
C LEU A 314 6.78 -7.58 21.06
N ASP A 315 5.90 -6.68 21.51
CA ASP A 315 4.59 -7.04 22.03
C ASP A 315 3.56 -7.46 20.98
N ARG A 316 3.78 -7.07 19.72
CA ARG A 316 3.04 -7.50 18.54
C ARG A 316 3.96 -7.63 17.32
N ASP A 317 3.46 -8.31 16.30
CA ASP A 317 4.12 -8.35 14.99
C ASP A 317 4.12 -6.97 14.30
N LEU A 318 5.12 -6.79 13.46
CA LEU A 318 5.31 -5.61 12.60
C LEU A 318 5.24 -6.03 11.15
N ALA A 319 4.59 -5.20 10.33
CA ALA A 319 4.60 -5.34 8.89
C ALA A 319 5.34 -4.15 8.24
N VAL A 320 5.92 -4.39 7.06
CA VAL A 320 6.50 -3.30 6.26
C VAL A 320 5.43 -2.22 5.99
N GLY A 321 5.82 -0.95 6.08
CA GLY A 321 4.94 0.21 5.99
C GLY A 321 4.30 0.62 7.33
N ASP A 322 4.41 -0.20 8.39
CA ASP A 322 3.90 0.18 9.71
C ASP A 322 4.56 1.46 10.21
N ARG A 323 3.73 2.44 10.56
CA ARG A 323 4.15 3.67 11.23
C ARG A 323 3.95 3.55 12.72
N VAL A 324 5.05 3.39 13.42
CA VAL A 324 5.03 3.00 14.83
C VAL A 324 6.00 3.81 15.65
N THR A 325 5.69 3.87 16.93
CA THR A 325 6.64 4.23 17.95
C THR A 325 6.92 3.01 18.81
N ILE A 326 8.18 2.62 18.91
CA ILE A 326 8.62 1.46 19.68
C ILE A 326 9.36 1.96 20.92
N GLN A 327 8.79 1.67 22.09
CA GLN A 327 9.46 1.85 23.37
C GLN A 327 10.27 0.58 23.67
N TYR A 328 11.59 0.69 23.62
CA TYR A 328 12.47 -0.42 23.90
C TYR A 328 12.40 -0.82 25.39
N ASP A 329 12.34 -2.12 25.61
CA ASP A 329 12.51 -2.78 26.90
C ASP A 329 13.28 -4.10 26.68
N LYS A 330 14.12 -4.49 27.64
CA LYS A 330 14.96 -5.70 27.54
C LYS A 330 14.14 -6.98 27.51
N ALA A 331 13.01 -7.03 28.19
CA ALA A 331 12.15 -8.20 28.24
C ALA A 331 11.10 -8.16 27.12
N ARG A 332 10.41 -7.02 26.97
CA ARG A 332 9.34 -6.88 25.96
C ARG A 332 9.07 -5.43 25.58
N SER A 333 9.61 -5.03 24.43
CA SER A 333 9.39 -3.71 23.84
C SER A 333 7.93 -3.51 23.44
N GLN A 334 7.40 -2.31 23.68
CA GLN A 334 6.02 -1.95 23.40
C GLN A 334 5.91 -1.21 22.08
N VAL A 335 4.99 -1.63 21.20
CA VAL A 335 4.79 -1.05 19.87
C VAL A 335 3.46 -0.31 19.80
N TYR A 336 3.52 1.01 19.68
CA TYR A 336 2.35 1.87 19.53
C TYR A 336 2.16 2.26 18.07
N GLU A 337 0.90 2.29 17.61
CA GLU A 337 0.57 3.05 16.40
C GLU A 337 0.98 4.52 16.60
N GLN A 338 1.52 5.12 15.56
CA GLN A 338 1.94 6.52 15.61
C GLN A 338 0.78 7.44 16.04
N GLY A 339 0.99 8.22 17.11
CA GLY A 339 -0.03 9.10 17.69
C GLY A 339 -0.89 8.48 18.79
N LYS A 340 -0.73 7.18 19.08
CA LYS A 340 -1.35 6.48 20.22
C LYS A 340 -0.34 6.15 21.32
N GLU A 341 0.81 6.83 21.33
CA GLU A 341 1.81 6.62 22.37
C GLU A 341 1.33 7.13 23.73
N PRO A 342 1.70 6.49 24.85
CA PRO A 342 1.45 7.05 26.17
C PRO A 342 2.12 8.42 26.29
N ALA A 343 1.41 9.38 26.90
CA ALA A 343 1.97 10.70 27.16
C ALA A 343 3.29 10.54 27.95
N ARG A 344 4.38 11.11 27.44
CA ARG A 344 5.66 11.08 28.16
C ARG A 344 5.46 11.73 29.52
N ASP A 345 5.70 10.98 30.57
CA ASP A 345 5.92 11.53 31.89
C ASP A 345 7.14 12.45 31.78
N ARG A 346 6.97 13.76 31.98
CA ARG A 346 8.05 14.76 31.87
C ARG A 346 8.95 14.67 33.11
N GLY A 347 9.59 13.52 33.31
CA GLY A 347 10.40 13.20 34.48
C GLY A 347 11.57 12.30 34.11
N GLY A 348 12.49 12.78 33.28
CA GLY A 348 13.69 12.00 32.95
C GLY A 348 14.61 12.71 31.96
N LYS A 349 15.55 13.50 32.52
CA LYS A 349 16.74 14.11 31.91
C LYS A 349 16.76 14.20 30.37
N ASP A 350 16.48 15.39 29.87
CA ASP A 350 16.84 15.81 28.52
C ASP A 350 18.34 15.57 28.28
N MET A 351 18.65 14.58 27.44
CA MET A 351 19.96 14.50 26.78
C MET A 351 20.01 15.58 25.70
N GLN A 352 20.26 16.83 26.12
CA GLN A 352 20.88 17.80 25.22
C GLN A 352 22.31 17.33 24.97
N MET A 353 22.61 16.90 23.75
CA MET A 353 24.00 16.77 23.31
C MET A 353 24.62 18.17 23.27
N GLU A 354 25.26 18.56 24.38
CA GLU A 354 26.12 19.72 24.43
C GLU A 354 27.28 19.53 23.45
N ARG A 355 27.34 20.39 22.44
CA ARG A 355 28.52 20.53 21.59
C ARG A 355 29.60 21.23 22.42
N GLU A 356 30.54 20.47 22.97
CA GLU A 356 31.78 21.03 23.48
C GLU A 356 32.51 21.76 22.34
N ARG A 357 32.50 23.10 22.40
CA ARG A 357 33.38 23.94 21.58
C ARG A 357 34.73 24.00 22.26
N VAL A 358 35.72 23.35 21.66
CA VAL A 358 37.14 23.54 21.99
C VAL A 358 37.54 24.98 21.59
N PRO A 359 38.13 25.81 22.48
CA PRO A 359 38.64 27.11 22.09
C PRO A 359 40.03 26.97 21.47
N THR A 360 40.20 27.46 20.24
CA THR A 360 41.51 27.66 19.60
C THR A 360 42.30 28.77 20.32
N PRO A 361 43.58 28.56 20.67
CA PRO A 361 44.42 29.61 21.24
C PRO A 361 44.95 30.55 20.16
N ARG A 362 45.07 31.83 20.51
CA ARG A 362 45.86 32.83 19.77
C ARG A 362 47.24 32.97 20.38
#